data_AF-A0A942F245-F1
#
_entry.id   AF-A0A942F245-F1
#
_cell.length_a   1.000
_cell.length_b   1.000
_cell.length_c   1.000
_cell.angle_alpha   90.00
_cell.angle_beta   90.00
_cell.angle_gamma   90.00
#
_symmetry.space_group_name_H-M   'P 1'
#
loop_
_entity.id
_entity.type
_entity.pdbx_description
1 polymer ?
#
loop_
_entity_poly.entity_id
_entity_poly.type
_entity_poly.pdbx_seq_one_letter_code
_entity_poly.pdbx_strand_id
1 'polypeptide(L)' 'MAKTVQNPLDPQVLQAAGVPLDDALWITKVPSDRKIVALRQTRGQRILHQLRMYFGVVASPPVAAH' A
#
# COMPACT_ATOMS: atom_id res chain seq x y z
N MET A 1 -10.35 -13.67 -13.76
CA MET A 1 -10.02 -12.30 -14.23
C MET A 1 -9.22 -11.63 -13.15
N ALA A 2 -7.89 -11.66 -13.21
CA ALA A 2 -7.07 -10.94 -12.25
C ALA A 2 -7.41 -9.46 -12.42
N LYS A 3 -8.05 -8.85 -11.40
CA LYS A 3 -8.19 -7.39 -11.34
C LYS A 3 -6.77 -6.87 -11.34
N THR A 4 -6.27 -6.45 -12.50
CA THR A 4 -5.01 -5.73 -12.64
C THR A 4 -5.14 -4.55 -11.70
N VAL A 5 -4.53 -4.65 -10.52
CA VAL A 5 -4.48 -3.54 -9.57
C VAL A 5 -3.71 -2.46 -10.31
N GLN A 6 -4.44 -1.55 -10.94
CA GLN A 6 -3.91 -0.36 -11.58
C GLN A 6 -3.27 0.45 -10.46
N ASN A 7 -1.97 0.25 -10.31
CA ASN A 7 -1.07 0.95 -9.41
C ASN A 7 -1.57 1.06 -7.94
N PRO A 8 -1.13 0.18 -7.01
CA PRO A 8 -1.57 0.23 -5.61
C PRO A 8 -1.20 1.53 -4.86
N LEU A 9 -0.35 2.37 -5.47
CA LEU A 9 0.04 3.69 -4.96
C LEU A 9 -0.72 4.83 -5.66
N ASP A 10 -1.78 4.52 -6.40
CA ASP A 10 -2.64 5.54 -6.99
C ASP A 10 -3.38 6.31 -5.88
N PRO A 11 -3.48 7.66 -5.96
CA PRO A 11 -4.18 8.45 -4.96
C PRO A 11 -5.63 7.99 -4.71
N GLN A 12 -6.34 7.47 -5.70
CA GLN A 12 -7.69 6.92 -5.51
C GLN A 12 -7.67 5.64 -4.66
N VAL A 13 -6.69 4.77 -4.90
CA VAL A 13 -6.49 3.53 -4.13
C VAL A 13 -6.05 3.85 -2.70
N LEU A 14 -5.14 4.81 -2.53
CA LEU A 14 -4.67 5.26 -1.22
C LEU A 14 -5.82 5.84 -0.39
N GLN A 15 -6.68 6.65 -1.02
CA GLN A 15 -7.89 7.17 -0.37
C GLN A 15 -8.86 6.04 0.02
N ALA A 16 -9.12 5.09 -0.89
CA ALA A 16 -9.97 3.95 -0.61
C ALA A 16 -9.41 3.04 0.50
N ALA A 17 -8.08 2.95 0.60
CA ALA A 17 -7.38 2.22 1.66
C ALA A 17 -7.33 2.96 3.01
N GLY A 18 -7.90 4.16 3.12
CA GLY A 18 -7.89 4.94 4.36
C GLY A 18 -6.53 5.57 4.69
N VAL A 19 -5.66 5.75 3.69
CA VAL A 19 -4.41 6.49 3.86
C VAL A 19 -4.73 7.98 4.02
N PRO A 20 -4.15 8.67 5.02
CA PRO A 20 -4.35 10.11 5.18
C PRO A 20 -3.94 10.87 3.92
N LEU A 21 -4.67 11.93 3.57
CA LEU A 21 -4.39 12.74 2.37
C LEU A 21 -2.94 13.25 2.36
N ASP A 22 -2.41 13.65 3.52
CA ASP A 22 -1.03 14.12 3.65
C ASP A 22 0.01 13.03 3.26
N ASP A 23 -0.24 11.77 3.67
CA ASP A 23 0.61 10.63 3.33
C ASP A 23 0.50 10.24 1.85
N ALA A 24 -0.72 10.33 1.29
CA ALA A 24 -0.96 10.08 -0.12
C ALA A 24 -0.31 11.13 -1.02
N LEU A 25 -0.39 12.41 -0.64
CA LEU A 25 0.28 13.51 -1.34
C LEU A 25 1.80 13.44 -1.21
N TRP A 26 2.30 12.97 -0.06
CA TRP A 26 3.73 12.78 0.13
C TRP A 26 4.29 11.72 -0.81
N ILE A 27 3.71 10.51 -0.86
CA ILE A 27 4.24 9.41 -1.69
C ILE A 27 4.10 9.68 -3.20
N THR A 28 3.07 10.43 -3.61
CA THR A 28 2.88 10.84 -5.01
C THR A 28 3.90 11.87 -5.46
N LYS A 29 4.41 12.71 -4.55
CA LYS A 29 5.51 13.66 -4.81
C LYS A 29 6.89 13.00 -4.86
N VAL A 30 7.03 11.77 -4.36
CA VAL A 30 8.30 11.05 -4.43
C VAL A 30 8.54 10.54 -5.85
N PRO A 31 9.71 10.81 -6.46
CA PRO A 31 10.05 10.29 -7.77
C PRO A 31 10.10 8.76 -7.75
N SER A 32 9.68 8.12 -8.84
CA SER A 32 9.49 6.66 -8.92
C SER A 32 10.72 5.86 -8.48
N ASP A 33 11.93 6.30 -8.82
CA ASP A 33 13.19 5.67 -8.42
C ASP A 33 13.43 5.66 -6.91
N ARG A 34 12.83 6.60 -6.18
CA ARG A 34 12.94 6.72 -4.72
C ARG A 34 11.72 6.21 -3.98
N LYS A 35 10.64 5.83 -4.67
CA LYS A 35 9.40 5.35 -4.03
C LYS A 35 9.65 4.12 -3.17
N ILE A 36 10.46 3.17 -3.63
CA ILE A 36 10.78 1.96 -2.84
C ILE A 36 11.48 2.34 -1.53
N VAL A 37 12.43 3.27 -1.58
CA VAL A 37 13.15 3.75 -0.39
C VAL A 37 12.20 4.54 0.53
N ALA A 38 11.34 5.38 -0.03
CA ALA A 38 10.32 6.11 0.73
C ALA A 38 9.34 5.15 1.44
N LEU A 39 8.90 4.09 0.77
CA LEU A 39 8.02 3.07 1.34
C LEU A 39 8.66 2.29 2.49
N ARG A 40 9.99 2.27 2.58
CA ARG A 40 10.73 1.65 3.71
C ARG A 40 10.80 2.52 4.95
N GLN A 41 10.53 3.83 4.84
CA GLN A 41 10.52 4.74 6.00
C GLN A 41 9.28 4.48 6.87
N THR A 42 9.29 4.92 8.13
CA THR A 42 8.16 4.78 9.06
C THR A 42 6.84 5.27 8.46
N ARG A 43 6.89 6.39 7.73
CA ARG A 43 5.74 6.95 7.01
C ARG A 43 5.26 6.03 5.87
N GLY A 44 6.19 5.54 5.06
CA GLY A 44 5.89 4.60 3.98
C GLY A 44 5.34 3.26 4.46
N GLN A 45 5.83 2.75 5.60
CA GLN A 45 5.35 1.52 6.22
C GLN A 45 3.89 1.66 6.70
N ARG A 46 3.48 2.84 7.17
CA ARG A 46 2.07 3.12 7.51
C ARG A 46 1.18 3.05 6.27
N ILE A 47 1.62 3.62 5.15
CA ILE A 47 0.90 3.53 3.87
C ILE A 47 0.77 2.07 3.43
N LEU A 48 1.88 1.31 3.47
CA LEU A 48 1.86 -0.11 3.12
C LEU A 48 0.96 -0.93 4.05
N HIS A 49 0.93 -0.62 5.34
CA HIS A 49 0.05 -1.28 6.30
C HIS A 49 -1.41 -1.09 5.92
N GLN A 50 -1.83 0.15 5.63
CA GLN A 50 -3.20 0.43 5.18
C GLN A 50 -3.54 -0.27 3.87
N LEU A 51 -2.62 -0.22 2.89
CA LEU A 51 -2.81 -0.93 1.62
C LEU A 51 -2.93 -2.45 1.82
N ARG A 52 -2.13 -3.06 2.69
CA ARG A 52 -2.23 -4.50 2.99
C ARG A 52 -3.57 -4.87 3.62
N MET A 53 -4.05 -4.05 4.55
CA MET A 53 -5.37 -4.22 5.17
C MET A 53 -6.48 -4.09 4.11
N TYR A 54 -6.39 -3.08 3.24
CA TYR A 54 -7.36 -2.82 2.19
C TYR A 54 -7.42 -3.93 1.13
N PHE A 55 -6.26 -4.41 0.66
CA PHE A 55 -6.18 -5.48 -0.32
C PHE A 55 -6.39 -6.88 0.27
N GLY A 56 -6.64 -6.98 1.59
CA GLY A 56 -6.84 -8.25 2.24
C GLY A 56 -5.62 -9.16 2.18
N VAL A 57 -4.41 -8.62 2.01
CA VAL A 57 -3.15 -9.36 2.20
C VAL A 57 -2.90 -9.48 3.71
N VAL A 58 -3.89 -9.99 4.41
CA VAL A 58 -3.65 -10.80 5.58
C VAL A 58 -3.04 -12.05 5.01
N ALA A 59 -1.75 -12.27 5.30
CA ALA A 59 -1.12 -13.56 5.07
C ALA A 59 -2.14 -14.63 5.46
N SER A 60 -2.48 -15.53 4.53
CA SER A 60 -3.19 -16.74 4.91
C SER A 60 -2.54 -17.27 6.18
N PRO A 61 -3.30 -17.56 7.26
CA PRO A 61 -2.72 -18.26 8.39
C PRO A 61 -2.01 -19.51 7.84
N PRO A 62 -0.86 -19.93 8.42
CA PRO A 62 -0.18 -21.12 7.93
C PRO A 62 -1.21 -22.23 7.85
N VAL A 63 -1.39 -22.82 6.67
CA VAL A 63 -2.29 -23.96 6.51
C VAL A 63 -1.90 -24.97 7.57
N ALA A 64 -2.77 -25.12 8.58
CA ALA A 64 -2.63 -26.17 9.56
C ALA A 64 -2.87 -27.47 8.80
N ALA A 65 -1.78 -28.08 8.36
CA ALA A 65 -1.76 -29.43 7.85
C ALA A 65 -2.38 -30.31 8.95
N HIS A 66 -3.59 -30.81 8.68
CA HIS A 66 -4.23 -31.88 9.44
C HIS A 66 -3.69 -33.22 8.97
#